data_AF-A0A3N5P076-F1
#
_entry.id   AF-A0A3N5P076-F1
#
_cell.length_a   1.000
_cell.length_b   1.000
_cell.length_c   1.000
_cell.angle_alpha   90.00
_cell.angle_beta   90.00
_cell.angle_gamma   90.00
#
_symmetry.space_group_name_H-M   'P 1'
#
loop_
_entity.id
_entity.type
_entity.pdbx_description
1 polymer ?
#
loop_
_entity_poly.entity_id
_entity_poly.type
_entity_poly.pdbx_seq_one_letter_code
_entity_poly.pdbx_strand_id
1 'polypeptide(L)'
;MPGFETIDPELRDVLGKRIRELGLKLEGSPVEPYVRQLYKELERRGLRKFRPVCYLTDEWGCPDMQPVLGIPFYLADPNLGKLERAIDDLEDSREIMRYMRHEAGHVFNYAYRLYARPDWVALFGPFDRPYREKYRPVPFSRNYVRHMEGWYAQKHPDEDFAETFAVWLTPGSAWRRRYNGWPAMRKLRYVDRMARRFGDEDPIVRTGEVDITVDDMRLTVEEFYKRAEKERDLRVDLAMDAHLSEIFLTRKPREGRPAAAIVTKYRRELIDKITYWTGVRRAVVRALVEAISKNCERLKLWGEVGHEPAYLVELTAFGTTLAMNFLTRGTFTGDRGRTGAKEPRSNGKRPRPEGPKSEAN
;
A
#
# COMPACT_ATOMS: atom_id res chain seq x y z
N MET A 1 0.33 0.38 -23.57
CA MET A 1 1.72 0.60 -23.13
C MET A 1 2.60 0.67 -24.36
N PRO A 2 3.81 1.28 -24.31
CA PRO A 2 4.90 0.74 -25.12
C PRO A 2 4.99 -0.75 -24.75
N GLY A 3 4.91 -1.66 -25.71
CA GLY A 3 5.03 -3.09 -25.39
C GLY A 3 6.36 -3.37 -24.66
N PHE A 4 6.51 -4.54 -24.05
CA PHE A 4 7.83 -5.06 -23.64
C PHE A 4 8.89 -4.92 -24.79
N GLU A 5 8.44 -4.70 -26.02
CA GLU A 5 9.15 -4.27 -27.21
C GLU A 5 9.98 -2.97 -27.08
N THR A 6 9.68 -2.01 -26.19
CA THR A 6 10.52 -0.80 -26.02
C THR A 6 11.46 -0.87 -24.82
N ILE A 7 11.48 -2.01 -24.12
CA ILE A 7 12.38 -2.25 -22.99
C ILE A 7 13.76 -2.61 -23.54
N ASP A 8 14.81 -2.08 -22.90
CA ASP A 8 16.23 -2.31 -23.21
C ASP A 8 16.49 -3.79 -23.54
N PRO A 9 17.18 -4.11 -24.66
CA PRO A 9 17.53 -5.48 -25.01
C PRO A 9 18.15 -6.29 -23.86
N GLU A 10 18.97 -5.67 -22.99
CA GLU A 10 19.57 -6.35 -21.83
C GLU A 10 18.52 -6.84 -20.80
N LEU A 11 17.37 -6.17 -20.70
CA LEU A 11 16.29 -6.53 -19.78
C LEU A 11 15.38 -7.63 -20.34
N ARG A 12 15.37 -7.84 -21.67
CA ARG A 12 14.58 -8.89 -22.31
C ARG A 12 15.06 -10.29 -21.93
N ASP A 13 16.35 -10.47 -21.69
CA ASP A 13 16.94 -11.73 -21.27
C ASP A 13 16.48 -12.17 -19.86
N VAL A 14 16.02 -11.24 -19.03
CA VAL A 14 15.52 -11.52 -17.67
C VAL A 14 14.02 -11.85 -17.69
N LEU A 15 13.26 -11.26 -18.62
CA LEU A 15 11.79 -11.43 -18.71
C LEU A 15 11.35 -12.89 -18.87
N GLY A 16 12.07 -13.65 -19.71
CA GLY A 16 11.73 -15.05 -20.01
C GLY A 16 12.17 -16.06 -18.96
N LYS A 17 12.98 -15.66 -17.98
CA LYS A 17 13.47 -16.57 -16.92
C LYS A 17 12.44 -16.70 -15.81
N ARG A 18 12.36 -17.89 -15.21
CA ARG A 18 11.59 -18.07 -13.98
C ARG A 18 12.28 -17.36 -12.83
N ILE A 19 11.50 -16.75 -11.95
CA ILE A 19 12.05 -15.98 -10.82
C ILE A 19 12.96 -16.86 -9.95
N ARG A 20 12.55 -18.10 -9.67
CA ARG A 20 13.37 -19.10 -8.95
C ARG A 20 14.71 -19.47 -9.61
N GLU A 21 14.86 -19.25 -10.92
CA GLU A 21 16.07 -19.60 -11.68
C GLU A 21 17.09 -18.44 -11.69
N LEU A 22 16.73 -17.28 -11.16
CA LEU A 22 17.60 -16.10 -11.11
C LEU A 22 18.67 -16.19 -10.02
N GLY A 23 18.57 -17.15 -9.09
CA GLY A 23 19.56 -17.35 -8.03
C GLY A 23 19.68 -16.15 -7.07
N LEU A 24 18.59 -15.41 -6.88
CA LEU A 24 18.55 -14.20 -6.07
C LEU A 24 18.84 -14.52 -4.60
N LYS A 25 19.64 -13.68 -3.96
CA LYS A 25 20.01 -13.78 -2.54
C LYS A 25 20.00 -12.40 -1.92
N LEU A 26 19.89 -12.34 -0.59
CA LEU A 26 20.07 -11.07 0.13
C LEU A 26 21.55 -10.69 0.21
N GLU A 27 22.42 -11.67 0.44
CA GLU A 27 23.86 -11.46 0.55
C GLU A 27 24.45 -11.01 -0.78
N GLY A 28 25.18 -9.89 -0.78
CA GLY A 28 25.79 -9.31 -1.97
C GLY A 28 24.81 -8.56 -2.89
N SER A 29 23.53 -8.49 -2.53
CA SER A 29 22.51 -7.81 -3.33
C SER A 29 22.48 -6.29 -3.11
N PRO A 30 21.87 -5.51 -4.04
CA PRO A 30 21.64 -4.08 -3.85
C PRO A 30 20.77 -3.74 -2.62
N VAL A 31 19.96 -4.67 -2.10
CA VAL A 31 19.11 -4.43 -0.93
C VAL A 31 19.84 -4.67 0.40
N GLU A 32 20.94 -5.42 0.40
CA GLU A 32 21.71 -5.75 1.60
C GLU A 32 22.13 -4.52 2.45
N PRO A 33 22.59 -3.39 1.86
CA PRO A 33 22.93 -2.20 2.63
C PRO A 33 21.75 -1.64 3.45
N TYR A 34 20.52 -1.76 2.95
CA TYR A 34 19.31 -1.31 3.67
C TYR A 34 18.97 -2.24 4.83
N VAL A 35 19.14 -3.56 4.66
CA VAL A 35 19.03 -4.54 5.75
C VAL A 35 20.05 -4.22 6.85
N ARG A 36 21.31 -3.97 6.48
CA ARG A 36 22.35 -3.54 7.45
C ARG A 36 21.99 -2.21 8.11
N GLN A 37 21.41 -1.27 7.37
CA GLN A 37 20.96 0.01 7.94
C GLN A 37 19.85 -0.20 8.97
N LEU A 38 18.85 -1.04 8.68
CA LEU A 38 17.78 -1.39 9.62
C LEU A 38 18.36 -1.94 10.92
N TYR A 39 19.28 -2.91 10.85
CA TYR A 39 19.91 -3.48 12.04
C TYR A 39 20.68 -2.45 12.86
N LYS A 40 21.42 -1.55 12.21
CA LYS A 40 22.10 -0.43 12.89
C LYS A 40 21.11 0.51 13.57
N GLU A 41 19.97 0.79 12.95
CA GLU A 41 18.93 1.65 13.54
C GLU A 41 18.30 0.99 14.77
N LEU A 42 18.01 -0.32 14.73
CA LEU A 42 17.50 -1.09 15.86
C LEU A 42 18.50 -1.09 17.02
N GLU A 43 19.77 -1.40 16.75
CA GLU A 43 20.84 -1.40 17.74
C GLU A 43 21.01 -0.03 18.40
N ARG A 44 21.00 1.05 17.62
CA ARG A 44 21.07 2.44 18.13
C ARG A 44 19.89 2.81 19.03
N ARG A 45 18.76 2.11 18.89
CA ARG A 45 17.59 2.25 19.77
C ARG A 45 17.63 1.34 21.00
N GLY A 46 18.71 0.58 21.18
CA GLY A 46 18.93 -0.31 22.31
C GLY A 46 18.34 -1.71 22.14
N LEU A 47 17.84 -2.05 20.95
CA LEU A 47 17.31 -3.38 20.62
C LEU A 47 18.45 -4.31 20.17
N ARG A 48 19.30 -4.73 21.11
CA ARG A 48 20.56 -5.45 20.81
C ARG A 48 20.34 -6.92 20.47
N LYS A 49 19.32 -7.55 21.07
CA LYS A 49 18.98 -8.97 20.85
C LYS A 49 17.94 -9.19 19.76
N PHE A 50 17.30 -8.12 19.31
CA PHE A 50 16.29 -8.17 18.27
C PHE A 50 16.89 -7.90 16.90
N ARG A 51 16.90 -8.93 16.06
CA ARG A 51 17.40 -8.85 14.68
C ARG A 51 16.45 -9.62 13.76
N PRO A 52 15.50 -8.94 13.08
CA PRO A 52 14.55 -9.58 12.17
C PRO A 52 15.23 -10.51 11.17
N VAL A 53 14.72 -11.71 10.99
CA VAL A 53 15.13 -12.57 9.87
C VAL A 53 14.49 -12.01 8.60
N CYS A 54 15.32 -11.65 7.61
CA CYS A 54 14.84 -11.11 6.33
C CYS A 54 14.90 -12.20 5.26
N TYR A 55 13.93 -12.20 4.34
CA TYR A 55 13.90 -13.11 3.19
C TYR A 55 13.35 -12.42 1.94
N LEU A 56 13.64 -12.97 0.76
CA LEU A 56 13.11 -12.47 -0.50
C LEU A 56 11.78 -13.15 -0.84
N THR A 57 10.81 -12.34 -1.26
CA THR A 57 9.45 -12.75 -1.60
C THR A 57 8.88 -11.84 -2.70
N ASP A 58 7.60 -11.93 -2.99
CA ASP A 58 6.93 -11.12 -4.02
C ASP A 58 6.60 -9.69 -3.59
N GLU A 59 6.26 -9.46 -2.32
CA GLU A 59 5.94 -8.13 -1.78
C GLU A 59 6.50 -7.84 -0.38
N TRP A 60 6.43 -6.58 0.06
CA TRP A 60 6.76 -6.23 1.44
C TRP A 60 5.73 -6.85 2.39
N GLY A 61 6.19 -7.49 3.46
CA GLY A 61 5.27 -8.02 4.44
C GLY A 61 5.91 -8.76 5.61
N CYS A 62 5.04 -9.16 6.52
CA CYS A 62 5.35 -10.00 7.67
C CYS A 62 4.19 -10.99 7.83
N PRO A 63 4.38 -12.30 7.58
CA PRO A 63 3.31 -13.27 7.69
C PRO A 63 2.70 -13.30 9.09
N ASP A 64 1.40 -13.62 9.19
CA ASP A 64 0.65 -13.49 10.44
C ASP A 64 1.30 -14.25 11.59
N MET A 65 1.61 -13.53 12.66
CA MET A 65 2.32 -14.03 13.85
C MET A 65 3.69 -14.67 13.59
N GLN A 66 4.28 -14.52 12.41
CA GLN A 66 5.61 -15.05 12.06
C GLN A 66 6.65 -13.93 12.09
N PRO A 67 7.67 -13.95 12.98
CA PRO A 67 8.63 -12.87 13.12
C PRO A 67 9.71 -12.87 12.02
N VAL A 68 9.28 -12.80 10.76
CA VAL A 68 10.12 -12.74 9.55
C VAL A 68 9.72 -11.56 8.67
N LEU A 69 10.69 -10.93 8.00
CA LEU A 69 10.53 -9.73 7.19
C LEU A 69 10.70 -10.08 5.70
N GLY A 70 9.60 -10.01 4.95
CA GLY A 70 9.58 -10.21 3.50
C GLY A 70 10.01 -8.96 2.75
N ILE A 71 10.93 -9.14 1.81
CA ILE A 71 11.47 -8.09 0.93
C ILE A 71 11.17 -8.47 -0.51
N PRO A 72 10.61 -7.55 -1.33
CA PRO A 72 10.35 -7.83 -2.74
C PRO A 72 11.63 -8.21 -3.51
N PHE A 73 11.56 -9.31 -4.26
CA PHE A 73 12.71 -9.90 -4.95
C PHE A 73 13.35 -8.97 -5.99
N TYR A 74 12.58 -8.04 -6.57
CA TYR A 74 13.09 -7.11 -7.57
C TYR A 74 14.14 -6.13 -7.01
N LEU A 75 14.20 -5.96 -5.69
CA LEU A 75 15.24 -5.15 -5.02
C LEU A 75 16.59 -5.89 -4.91
N ALA A 76 16.60 -7.20 -5.15
CA ALA A 76 17.80 -8.03 -5.02
C ALA A 76 18.70 -8.03 -6.28
N ASP A 77 18.23 -7.47 -7.41
CA ASP A 77 18.98 -7.44 -8.66
C ASP A 77 18.83 -6.08 -9.39
N PRO A 78 19.92 -5.46 -9.90
CA PRO A 78 19.84 -4.18 -10.58
C PRO A 78 18.99 -4.18 -11.86
N ASN A 79 18.96 -5.29 -12.61
CA ASN A 79 18.18 -5.39 -13.84
C ASN A 79 16.70 -5.57 -13.52
N LEU A 80 16.36 -6.35 -12.50
CA LEU A 80 14.98 -6.38 -11.98
C LEU A 80 14.53 -5.02 -11.46
N GLY A 81 15.40 -4.27 -10.77
CA GLY A 81 15.09 -2.91 -10.33
C GLY A 81 14.87 -1.93 -11.50
N LYS A 82 15.66 -2.03 -12.57
CA LYS A 82 15.42 -1.27 -13.81
C LYS A 82 14.08 -1.64 -14.45
N LEU A 83 13.73 -2.93 -14.42
CA LEU A 83 12.47 -3.45 -14.96
C LEU A 83 11.26 -2.95 -14.14
N GLU A 84 11.33 -3.05 -12.82
CA GLU A 84 10.33 -2.50 -11.90
C GLU A 84 10.17 -0.99 -12.14
N ARG A 85 11.25 -0.24 -12.36
CA ARG A 85 11.18 1.20 -12.71
C ARG A 85 10.51 1.47 -14.07
N ALA A 86 10.63 0.53 -15.01
CA ALA A 86 10.03 0.66 -16.34
C ALA A 86 8.53 0.32 -16.32
N ILE A 87 8.14 -0.69 -15.53
CA ILE A 87 6.76 -1.21 -15.45
C ILE A 87 5.95 -0.50 -14.35
N ASP A 88 6.57 -0.21 -13.22
CA ASP A 88 6.02 0.48 -12.05
C ASP A 88 6.94 1.67 -11.65
N ASP A 89 6.91 2.13 -10.41
CA ASP A 89 7.87 3.10 -9.87
C ASP A 89 8.63 2.42 -8.72
N LEU A 90 9.86 2.02 -9.03
CA LEU A 90 10.79 1.44 -8.08
C LEU A 90 10.96 2.34 -6.87
N GLU A 91 10.86 1.76 -5.68
CA GLU A 91 11.08 2.46 -4.43
C GLU A 91 12.46 3.12 -4.37
N ASP A 92 12.48 4.39 -3.94
CA ASP A 92 13.74 5.04 -3.60
C ASP A 92 14.27 4.56 -2.23
N SER A 93 15.51 4.96 -1.89
CA SER A 93 16.16 4.56 -0.63
C SER A 93 15.34 4.94 0.62
N ARG A 94 14.58 6.03 0.55
CA ARG A 94 13.72 6.49 1.66
C ARG A 94 12.48 5.61 1.76
N GLU A 95 11.89 5.23 0.64
CA GLU A 95 10.73 4.34 0.59
C GLU A 95 11.07 2.91 1.01
N ILE A 96 12.20 2.35 0.56
CA ILE A 96 12.71 1.05 1.02
C ILE A 96 12.84 1.04 2.55
N MET A 97 13.49 2.06 3.11
CA MET A 97 13.63 2.18 4.56
C MET A 97 12.32 2.52 5.28
N ARG A 98 11.31 3.04 4.58
CA ARG A 98 9.96 3.24 5.14
C ARG A 98 9.27 1.88 5.32
N TYR A 99 9.27 1.02 4.31
CA TYR A 99 8.69 -0.31 4.43
C TYR A 99 9.45 -1.19 5.43
N MET A 100 10.79 -1.25 5.34
CA MET A 100 11.63 -2.00 6.29
C MET A 100 11.33 -1.70 7.76
N ARG A 101 11.15 -0.42 8.12
CA ARG A 101 10.85 -0.02 9.51
C ARG A 101 9.44 -0.40 9.95
N HIS A 102 8.49 -0.38 9.01
CA HIS A 102 7.13 -0.81 9.29
C HIS A 102 7.07 -2.32 9.49
N GLU A 103 7.63 -3.11 8.57
CA GLU A 103 7.66 -4.56 8.70
C GLU A 103 8.44 -5.02 9.94
N ALA A 104 9.55 -4.34 10.27
CA ALA A 104 10.26 -4.58 11.53
C ALA A 104 9.38 -4.34 12.78
N GLY A 105 8.37 -3.48 12.68
CA GLY A 105 7.36 -3.28 13.71
C GLY A 105 6.47 -4.50 13.90
N HIS A 106 5.96 -5.11 12.84
CA HIS A 106 5.24 -6.39 12.91
C HIS A 106 6.12 -7.49 13.49
N VAL A 107 7.33 -7.64 12.97
CA VAL A 107 8.29 -8.63 13.46
C VAL A 107 8.56 -8.45 14.95
N PHE A 108 8.73 -7.21 15.42
CA PHE A 108 8.91 -6.92 16.85
C PHE A 108 7.67 -7.27 17.68
N ASN A 109 6.47 -6.98 17.16
CA ASN A 109 5.21 -7.32 17.80
C ASN A 109 5.10 -8.84 18.02
N TYR A 110 5.46 -9.63 17.01
CA TYR A 110 5.36 -11.08 17.02
C TYR A 110 6.46 -11.75 17.84
N ALA A 111 7.70 -11.31 17.64
CA ALA A 111 8.89 -11.82 18.30
C ALA A 111 8.79 -11.76 19.83
N TYR A 112 8.15 -10.71 20.36
CA TYR A 112 7.92 -10.52 21.80
C TYR A 112 6.47 -10.71 22.24
N ARG A 113 5.59 -11.22 21.35
CA ARG A 113 4.16 -11.45 21.60
C ARG A 113 3.46 -10.26 22.24
N LEU A 114 3.76 -9.04 21.80
CA LEU A 114 3.19 -7.83 22.41
C LEU A 114 1.69 -7.73 22.15
N TYR A 115 1.24 -8.22 21.00
CA TYR A 115 -0.18 -8.27 20.60
C TYR A 115 -1.10 -8.96 21.62
N ALA A 116 -0.56 -9.91 22.40
CA ALA A 116 -1.31 -10.64 23.41
C ALA A 116 -1.37 -9.92 24.77
N ARG A 117 -0.63 -8.82 24.95
CA ARG A 117 -0.54 -8.13 26.24
C ARG A 117 -1.77 -7.24 26.48
N PRO A 118 -2.35 -7.21 27.70
CA PRO A 118 -3.52 -6.37 27.99
C PRO A 118 -3.28 -4.87 27.76
N ASP A 119 -2.08 -4.38 28.06
CA ASP A 119 -1.71 -2.97 27.86
C ASP A 119 -1.54 -2.61 26.37
N TRP A 120 -1.17 -3.58 25.53
CA TRP A 120 -1.18 -3.42 24.08
C TRP A 120 -2.61 -3.34 23.55
N VAL A 121 -3.47 -4.30 23.93
CA VAL A 121 -4.88 -4.35 23.50
C VAL A 121 -5.64 -3.10 23.90
N ALA A 122 -5.39 -2.57 25.10
CA ALA A 122 -6.01 -1.32 25.57
C ALA A 122 -5.60 -0.08 24.74
N LEU A 123 -4.43 -0.09 24.10
CA LEU A 123 -3.90 1.04 23.34
C LEU A 123 -4.20 0.97 21.85
N PHE A 124 -4.11 -0.22 21.25
CA PHE A 124 -4.24 -0.43 19.80
C PHE A 124 -5.59 -1.06 19.42
N GLY A 125 -6.19 -1.83 20.32
CA GLY A 125 -7.41 -2.59 20.10
C GLY A 125 -7.16 -4.10 20.02
N PRO A 126 -8.21 -4.92 19.84
CA PRO A 126 -8.09 -6.38 19.75
C PRO A 126 -7.29 -6.81 18.51
N PHE A 127 -6.28 -7.65 18.70
CA PHE A 127 -5.44 -8.16 17.61
C PHE A 127 -6.18 -9.12 16.67
N ASP A 128 -7.13 -9.89 17.21
CA ASP A 128 -7.95 -10.88 16.49
C ASP A 128 -9.04 -10.27 15.60
N ARG A 129 -9.04 -8.93 15.47
CA ARG A 129 -9.99 -8.25 14.61
C ARG A 129 -9.76 -8.69 13.15
N PRO A 130 -10.82 -9.01 12.39
CA PRO A 130 -10.64 -9.36 10.98
C PRO A 130 -9.99 -8.21 10.19
N TYR A 131 -8.96 -8.54 9.41
CA TYR A 131 -8.39 -7.62 8.43
C TYR A 131 -9.46 -7.24 7.40
N ARG A 132 -9.67 -5.93 7.24
CA ARG A 132 -10.66 -5.42 6.29
C ARG A 132 -9.94 -4.88 5.06
N GLU A 133 -10.15 -5.53 3.92
CA GLU A 133 -9.65 -5.02 2.63
C GLU A 133 -10.18 -3.61 2.33
N LYS A 134 -11.43 -3.33 2.75
CA LYS A 134 -12.07 -2.02 2.65
C LYS A 134 -12.26 -1.45 4.05
N TYR A 135 -11.44 -0.46 4.41
CA TYR A 135 -11.61 0.33 5.63
C TYR A 135 -11.81 1.80 5.28
N ARG A 136 -12.54 2.53 6.14
CA ARG A 136 -12.80 3.96 5.98
C ARG A 136 -12.00 4.72 7.02
N PRO A 137 -10.80 5.21 6.66
CA PRO A 137 -10.00 5.99 7.59
C PRO A 137 -10.71 7.30 7.92
N VAL A 138 -10.46 7.81 9.13
CA VAL A 138 -10.82 9.16 9.53
C VAL A 138 -9.62 10.07 9.23
N PRO A 139 -9.70 10.91 8.17
CA PRO A 139 -8.61 11.82 7.84
C PRO A 139 -8.28 12.73 9.02
N PHE A 140 -7.02 13.11 9.12
CA PHE A 140 -6.50 14.03 10.14
C PHE A 140 -6.62 13.58 11.61
N SER A 141 -7.07 12.35 11.88
CA SER A 141 -7.15 11.82 13.24
C SER A 141 -5.80 11.95 13.96
N ARG A 142 -5.85 12.46 15.20
CA ARG A 142 -4.68 12.61 16.10
C ARG A 142 -4.43 11.35 16.94
N ASN A 143 -5.30 10.35 16.83
CA ASN A 143 -5.16 9.07 17.52
C ASN A 143 -4.09 8.16 16.89
N TYR A 144 -3.68 8.46 15.67
CA TYR A 144 -2.78 7.64 14.88
C TYR A 144 -1.54 8.42 14.50
N VAL A 145 -0.41 7.71 14.45
CA VAL A 145 0.77 8.25 13.79
C VAL A 145 0.60 8.19 12.28
N ARG A 146 1.52 8.83 11.55
CA ARG A 146 1.59 8.81 10.09
C ARG A 146 3.02 8.49 9.70
N HIS A 147 3.24 7.27 9.21
CA HIS A 147 4.51 6.82 8.68
C HIS A 147 4.34 6.42 7.22
N MET A 148 3.48 5.46 6.94
CA MET A 148 3.00 5.18 5.60
C MET A 148 1.91 6.15 5.16
N GLU A 149 1.89 6.36 3.84
CA GLU A 149 0.75 6.94 3.15
C GLU A 149 -0.42 5.98 3.31
N GLY A 150 -1.64 6.46 3.52
CA GLY A 150 -2.70 5.49 3.81
C GLY A 150 -3.76 5.94 4.78
N TRP A 151 -3.31 6.72 5.77
CA TRP A 151 -3.80 6.51 7.13
C TRP A 151 -3.72 5.02 7.52
N TYR A 152 -2.65 4.34 7.08
CA TYR A 152 -2.50 2.88 7.12
C TYR A 152 -2.63 2.32 8.55
N ALA A 153 -2.17 3.10 9.53
CA ALA A 153 -2.36 2.85 10.96
C ALA A 153 -3.83 2.62 11.39
N GLN A 154 -4.82 3.00 10.57
CA GLN A 154 -6.25 2.82 10.87
C GLN A 154 -6.83 1.52 10.30
N LYS A 155 -6.07 0.78 9.50
CA LYS A 155 -6.51 -0.45 8.82
C LYS A 155 -6.76 -1.58 9.81
N HIS A 156 -5.83 -1.80 10.73
CA HIS A 156 -5.87 -2.85 11.74
C HIS A 156 -5.06 -2.43 12.98
N PRO A 157 -5.37 -2.90 14.21
CA PRO A 157 -4.57 -2.62 15.41
C PRO A 157 -3.09 -2.98 15.27
N ASP A 158 -2.79 -4.02 14.51
CA ASP A 158 -1.40 -4.40 14.24
C ASP A 158 -0.68 -3.41 13.32
N GLU A 159 -1.36 -2.89 12.31
CA GLU A 159 -0.87 -1.85 11.39
C GLU A 159 -0.60 -0.54 12.15
N ASP A 160 -1.45 -0.21 13.13
CA ASP A 160 -1.26 0.93 14.04
C ASP A 160 0.01 0.77 14.88
N PHE A 161 0.28 -0.44 15.37
CA PHE A 161 1.50 -0.75 16.10
C PHE A 161 2.73 -0.64 15.20
N ALA A 162 2.71 -1.27 14.02
CA ALA A 162 3.82 -1.24 13.07
C ALA A 162 4.15 0.19 12.60
N GLU A 163 3.15 0.99 12.28
CA GLU A 163 3.31 2.42 11.98
C GLU A 163 3.91 3.20 13.16
N THR A 164 3.42 2.94 14.38
CA THR A 164 3.94 3.57 15.61
C THR A 164 5.40 3.20 15.85
N PHE A 165 5.76 1.93 15.67
CA PHE A 165 7.12 1.44 15.78
C PHE A 165 8.04 2.11 14.75
N ALA A 166 7.59 2.20 13.50
CA ALA A 166 8.37 2.79 12.42
C ALA A 166 8.64 4.30 12.64
N VAL A 167 7.65 5.07 13.11
CA VAL A 167 7.85 6.47 13.53
C VAL A 167 8.86 6.58 14.67
N TRP A 168 8.77 5.70 15.67
CA TRP A 168 9.68 5.70 16.81
C TRP A 168 11.11 5.36 16.40
N LEU A 169 11.30 4.36 15.53
CA LEU A 169 12.59 3.89 15.05
C LEU A 169 13.29 4.94 14.16
N THR A 170 12.54 5.52 13.22
CA THR A 170 13.05 6.45 12.19
C THR A 170 14.00 7.52 12.77
N PRO A 171 15.26 7.58 12.33
CA PRO A 171 16.21 8.59 12.74
C PRO A 171 15.69 10.01 12.46
N GLY A 172 15.88 10.92 13.41
CA GLY A 172 15.47 12.33 13.23
C GLY A 172 13.96 12.57 13.13
N SER A 173 13.10 11.57 13.39
CA SER A 173 11.64 11.73 13.27
C SER A 173 11.03 12.81 14.18
N ALA A 174 11.77 13.22 15.21
CA ALA A 174 11.37 14.21 16.20
C ALA A 174 9.96 13.94 16.77
N TRP A 175 9.61 12.66 16.91
CA TRP A 175 8.23 12.22 17.20
C TRP A 175 7.68 12.84 18.49
N ARG A 176 8.53 13.08 19.51
CA ARG A 176 8.13 13.76 20.75
C ARG A 176 7.57 15.15 20.51
N ARG A 177 8.18 15.90 19.58
CA ARG A 177 7.75 17.24 19.16
C ARG A 177 6.57 17.14 18.20
N ARG A 178 6.67 16.28 17.17
CA ARG A 178 5.66 16.15 16.10
C ARG A 178 4.29 15.74 16.65
N TYR A 179 4.25 14.82 17.62
CA TYR A 179 3.01 14.29 18.18
C TYR A 179 2.67 14.90 19.55
N ASN A 180 3.29 16.02 19.93
CA ASN A 180 3.03 16.65 21.23
C ASN A 180 1.54 17.00 21.38
N GLY A 181 0.94 16.60 22.51
CA GLY A 181 -0.49 16.77 22.76
C GLY A 181 -1.42 15.88 21.90
N TRP A 182 -0.90 14.96 21.08
CA TRP A 182 -1.72 13.99 20.35
C TRP A 182 -1.95 12.73 21.20
N PRO A 183 -3.14 12.12 21.16
CA PRO A 183 -3.38 10.82 21.81
C PRO A 183 -2.42 9.72 21.34
N ALA A 184 -1.97 9.76 20.07
CA ALA A 184 -0.95 8.84 19.52
C ALA A 184 0.37 8.83 20.33
N MET A 185 0.66 9.89 21.09
CA MET A 185 1.82 9.97 21.98
C MET A 185 1.84 8.81 23.00
N ARG A 186 0.67 8.31 23.44
CA ARG A 186 0.60 7.16 24.36
C ARG A 186 1.18 5.90 23.74
N LYS A 187 0.90 5.66 22.46
CA LYS A 187 1.39 4.52 21.67
C LYS A 187 2.90 4.63 21.43
N LEU A 188 3.39 5.82 21.06
CA LEU A 188 4.83 6.06 20.91
C LEU A 188 5.60 5.84 22.22
N ARG A 189 5.04 6.32 23.35
CA ARG A 189 5.60 6.04 24.68
C ARG A 189 5.53 4.55 25.03
N TYR A 190 4.51 3.83 24.57
CA TYR A 190 4.41 2.38 24.76
C TYR A 190 5.53 1.65 24.04
N VAL A 191 5.74 1.92 22.74
CA VAL A 191 6.86 1.35 21.97
C VAL A 191 8.20 1.68 22.63
N ASP A 192 8.42 2.94 23.03
CA ASP A 192 9.64 3.38 23.70
C ASP A 192 9.89 2.66 25.05
N ARG A 193 8.84 2.26 25.78
CA ARG A 193 8.96 1.42 26.99
C ARG A 193 9.25 -0.03 26.65
N MET A 194 8.56 -0.61 25.66
CA MET A 194 8.78 -2.00 25.26
C MET A 194 10.19 -2.21 24.70
N ALA A 195 10.70 -1.26 23.91
CA ALA A 195 12.07 -1.33 23.41
C ALA A 195 13.12 -1.31 24.54
N ARG A 196 12.92 -0.51 25.60
CA ARG A 196 13.80 -0.55 26.78
C ARG A 196 13.68 -1.86 27.56
N ARG A 197 12.46 -2.37 27.70
CA ARG A 197 12.20 -3.64 28.42
C ARG A 197 12.87 -4.83 27.74
N PHE A 198 12.80 -4.89 26.42
CA PHE A 198 13.27 -6.04 25.64
C PHE A 198 14.62 -5.81 24.97
N GLY A 199 15.27 -4.67 25.24
CA GLY A 199 16.49 -4.28 24.54
C GLY A 199 17.63 -5.30 24.64
N ASP A 200 17.76 -5.91 25.82
CA ASP A 200 18.77 -6.93 26.13
C ASP A 200 18.18 -8.34 26.26
N GLU A 201 16.88 -8.50 25.99
CA GLU A 201 16.16 -9.77 26.09
C GLU A 201 16.06 -10.45 24.72
N ASP A 202 16.35 -11.75 24.69
CA ASP A 202 16.11 -12.54 23.49
C ASP A 202 14.61 -12.55 23.10
N PRO A 203 14.30 -12.56 21.79
CA PRO A 203 12.95 -12.81 21.31
C PRO A 203 12.34 -14.08 21.91
N ILE A 204 11.06 -13.98 22.31
CA ILE A 204 10.27 -15.13 22.75
C ILE A 204 10.09 -16.11 21.58
N VAL A 205 9.83 -15.56 20.40
CA VAL A 205 9.75 -16.29 19.13
C VAL A 205 10.92 -15.83 18.27
N ARG A 206 11.92 -16.69 18.08
CA ARG A 206 13.18 -16.34 17.40
C ARG A 206 13.11 -16.47 15.88
N THR A 207 12.22 -17.32 15.38
CA THR A 207 12.04 -17.63 13.96
C THR A 207 10.56 -17.78 13.65
N GLY A 208 10.18 -17.67 12.38
CA GLY A 208 8.83 -17.94 11.90
C GLY A 208 8.86 -18.66 10.56
N GLU A 209 7.71 -19.16 10.15
CA GLU A 209 7.50 -19.64 8.80
C GLU A 209 7.46 -18.45 7.83
N VAL A 210 8.13 -18.62 6.69
CA VAL A 210 8.06 -17.69 5.57
C VAL A 210 6.83 -18.04 4.72
N ASP A 211 6.28 -17.05 4.02
CA ASP A 211 5.22 -17.30 3.05
C ASP A 211 5.85 -17.81 1.72
N ILE A 212 5.53 -17.19 0.58
CA ILE A 212 6.16 -17.53 -0.70
C ILE A 212 7.62 -17.06 -0.70
N THR A 213 8.56 -17.95 -0.98
CA THR A 213 9.96 -17.56 -1.22
C THR A 213 10.24 -17.46 -2.72
N VAL A 214 11.34 -16.81 -3.09
CA VAL A 214 11.83 -16.78 -4.48
C VAL A 214 11.92 -18.19 -5.10
N ASP A 215 12.30 -19.20 -4.31
CA ASP A 215 12.41 -20.59 -4.80
C ASP A 215 11.06 -21.21 -5.15
N ASP A 216 9.97 -20.72 -4.56
CA ASP A 216 8.58 -21.12 -4.82
C ASP A 216 7.98 -20.39 -6.04
N MET A 217 8.59 -19.29 -6.49
CA MET A 217 8.09 -18.46 -7.59
C MET A 217 8.37 -19.10 -8.96
N ARG A 218 7.38 -19.88 -9.43
CA ARG A 218 7.44 -20.61 -10.72
C ARG A 218 7.16 -19.76 -11.96
N LEU A 219 6.57 -18.58 -11.77
CA LEU A 219 6.26 -17.66 -12.86
C LEU A 219 7.55 -17.11 -13.48
N THR A 220 7.51 -16.82 -14.77
CA THR A 220 8.52 -15.95 -15.37
C THR A 220 8.38 -14.52 -14.84
N VAL A 221 9.46 -13.75 -14.95
CA VAL A 221 9.42 -12.33 -14.59
C VAL A 221 8.34 -11.61 -15.40
N GLU A 222 8.21 -11.90 -16.69
CA GLU A 222 7.16 -11.32 -17.54
C GLU A 222 5.74 -11.70 -17.07
N GLU A 223 5.50 -12.97 -16.74
CA GLU A 223 4.20 -13.45 -16.27
C GLU A 223 3.80 -12.81 -14.94
N PHE A 224 4.75 -12.64 -14.03
CA PHE A 224 4.54 -11.95 -12.75
C PHE A 224 4.01 -10.52 -12.98
N TYR A 225 4.67 -9.73 -13.82
CA TYR A 225 4.24 -8.37 -14.13
C TYR A 225 2.91 -8.31 -14.89
N LYS A 226 2.69 -9.19 -15.88
CA LYS A 226 1.42 -9.27 -16.62
C LYS A 226 0.24 -9.62 -15.72
N ARG A 227 0.46 -10.46 -14.71
CA ARG A 227 -0.57 -10.80 -13.72
C ARG A 227 -0.92 -9.58 -12.85
N ALA A 228 0.10 -8.87 -12.38
CA ALA A 228 -0.09 -7.65 -11.61
C ALA A 228 -0.83 -6.55 -12.43
N GLU A 229 -0.60 -6.48 -13.74
CA GLU A 229 -1.29 -5.55 -14.65
C GLU A 229 -2.78 -5.87 -14.80
N LYS A 230 -3.14 -7.15 -15.00
CA LYS A 230 -4.56 -7.57 -15.14
C LYS A 230 -5.42 -7.26 -13.92
N GLU A 231 -4.83 -7.27 -12.73
CA GLU A 231 -5.53 -6.87 -11.50
C GLU A 231 -5.75 -5.34 -11.40
N ARG A 232 -4.97 -4.53 -12.13
CA ARG A 232 -5.05 -3.06 -12.16
C ARG A 232 -6.11 -2.53 -13.14
N ASP A 233 -6.27 -3.15 -14.31
CA ASP A 233 -7.15 -2.67 -15.38
C ASP A 233 -8.66 -2.83 -15.10
N LEU A 234 -9.07 -3.68 -14.15
CA LEU A 234 -10.47 -4.05 -13.94
C LEU A 234 -11.40 -2.98 -13.32
N ARG A 235 -10.98 -1.72 -13.10
CA ARG A 235 -11.75 -0.79 -12.23
C ARG A 235 -11.95 0.67 -12.66
N VAL A 236 -11.42 1.17 -13.78
CA VAL A 236 -11.30 2.65 -13.98
C VAL A 236 -12.23 3.31 -15.03
N ASP A 237 -12.92 2.57 -15.89
CA ASP A 237 -13.13 3.10 -17.26
C ASP A 237 -14.32 4.02 -17.61
N LEU A 238 -15.39 4.18 -16.80
CA LEU A 238 -16.67 4.66 -17.38
C LEU A 238 -17.25 6.02 -16.92
N ALA A 239 -16.67 6.77 -15.98
CA ALA A 239 -17.20 8.11 -15.61
C ALA A 239 -16.18 9.26 -15.61
N MET A 240 -15.04 9.09 -16.28
CA MET A 240 -13.97 10.10 -16.31
C MET A 240 -14.15 11.16 -17.42
N ASP A 241 -14.93 10.86 -18.45
CA ASP A 241 -14.98 11.63 -19.70
C ASP A 241 -15.47 13.07 -19.55
N ALA A 242 -16.59 13.24 -18.83
CA ALA A 242 -17.24 14.54 -18.67
C ALA A 242 -16.32 15.51 -17.90
N HIS A 243 -15.72 15.05 -16.81
CA HIS A 243 -14.88 15.88 -15.94
C HIS A 243 -13.54 16.24 -16.59
N LEU A 244 -12.92 15.33 -17.35
CA LEU A 244 -11.66 15.66 -18.03
C LEU A 244 -11.86 16.76 -19.10
N SER A 245 -13.04 16.80 -19.72
CA SER A 245 -13.40 17.85 -20.70
C SER A 245 -13.74 19.20 -20.04
N GLU A 246 -13.97 19.23 -18.72
CA GLU A 246 -14.10 20.46 -17.93
C GLU A 246 -12.73 20.98 -17.46
N ILE A 247 -11.79 20.05 -17.21
CA ILE A 247 -10.43 20.38 -16.76
C ILE A 247 -9.55 20.86 -17.92
N PHE A 248 -9.64 20.21 -19.08
CA PHE A 248 -8.83 20.50 -20.27
C PHE A 248 -9.66 21.03 -21.43
N LEU A 249 -8.98 21.57 -22.44
CA LEU A 249 -9.60 22.15 -23.61
C LEU A 249 -9.93 21.07 -24.66
N THR A 250 -11.15 21.09 -25.19
CA THR A 250 -11.58 20.21 -26.29
C THR A 250 -11.13 20.69 -27.67
N ARG A 251 -10.68 21.96 -27.77
CA ARG A 251 -10.14 22.56 -28.99
C ARG A 251 -8.67 22.90 -28.80
N LYS A 252 -7.86 22.67 -29.83
CA LYS A 252 -6.43 23.01 -29.82
C LYS A 252 -6.23 24.53 -29.74
N PRO A 253 -5.59 25.07 -28.69
CA PRO A 253 -5.23 26.48 -28.62
C PRO A 253 -3.99 26.76 -29.48
N ARG A 254 -3.70 28.04 -29.74
CA ARG A 254 -2.54 28.48 -30.55
C ARG A 254 -1.22 27.92 -30.00
N GLU A 255 -1.02 28.02 -28.70
CA GLU A 255 0.14 27.46 -27.97
C GLU A 255 -0.29 26.27 -27.12
N GLY A 256 -0.79 25.24 -27.81
CA GLY A 256 -1.36 24.04 -27.19
C GLY A 256 -0.44 22.84 -27.16
N ARG A 257 -0.58 22.04 -26.12
CA ARG A 257 0.03 20.71 -26.00
C ARG A 257 -1.06 19.68 -25.65
N PRO A 258 -0.94 18.42 -26.13
CA PRO A 258 -1.87 17.37 -25.73
C PRO A 258 -1.95 17.25 -24.21
N ALA A 259 -3.16 17.16 -23.66
CA ALA A 259 -3.39 17.05 -22.22
C ALA A 259 -2.72 15.80 -21.62
N ALA A 260 -2.73 14.68 -22.34
CA ALA A 260 -2.02 13.46 -21.93
C ALA A 260 -0.51 13.66 -21.76
N ALA A 261 0.11 14.54 -22.57
CA ALA A 261 1.52 14.87 -22.41
C ALA A 261 1.78 15.71 -21.14
N ILE A 262 0.82 16.55 -20.74
CA ILE A 262 0.87 17.29 -19.47
C ILE A 262 0.73 16.31 -18.30
N VAL A 263 -0.26 15.41 -18.33
CA VAL A 263 -0.46 14.38 -17.30
C VAL A 263 0.80 13.50 -17.17
N THR A 264 1.36 13.06 -18.30
CA THR A 264 2.57 12.22 -18.32
C THR A 264 3.78 12.94 -17.74
N LYS A 265 3.97 14.23 -18.09
CA LYS A 265 5.07 15.07 -17.56
C LYS A 265 5.03 15.13 -16.04
N TYR A 266 3.85 15.27 -15.45
CA TYR A 266 3.65 15.44 -14.00
C TYR A 266 3.19 14.16 -13.29
N ARG A 267 3.29 13.00 -13.95
CA ARG A 267 2.75 11.72 -13.44
C ARG A 267 3.21 11.41 -12.02
N ARG A 268 4.51 11.60 -11.74
CA ARG A 268 5.12 11.26 -10.46
C ARG A 268 4.55 12.14 -9.35
N GLU A 269 4.48 13.44 -9.59
CA GLU A 269 3.96 14.41 -8.62
C GLU A 269 2.48 14.17 -8.32
N LEU A 270 1.67 13.88 -9.35
CA LEU A 270 0.26 13.53 -9.19
C LEU A 270 0.10 12.23 -8.37
N ILE A 271 0.84 11.18 -8.71
CA ILE A 271 0.81 9.91 -7.96
C ILE A 271 1.23 10.13 -6.51
N ASP A 272 2.37 10.81 -6.27
CA ASP A 272 2.89 11.06 -4.93
C ASP A 272 1.90 11.85 -4.09
N LYS A 273 1.32 12.93 -4.63
CA LYS A 273 0.37 13.78 -3.89
C LYS A 273 -0.93 13.06 -3.60
N ILE A 274 -1.51 12.39 -4.59
CA ILE A 274 -2.79 11.68 -4.41
C ILE A 274 -2.60 10.49 -3.46
N THR A 275 -1.53 9.71 -3.60
CA THR A 275 -1.21 8.59 -2.69
C THR A 275 -1.03 9.11 -1.25
N TYR A 276 -0.26 10.19 -1.09
CA TYR A 276 -0.03 10.80 0.21
C TYR A 276 -1.33 11.26 0.90
N TRP A 277 -2.20 11.97 0.16
CA TRP A 277 -3.40 12.59 0.74
C TRP A 277 -4.59 11.64 0.89
N THR A 278 -4.69 10.61 0.04
CA THR A 278 -5.84 9.67 0.05
C THR A 278 -5.51 8.35 0.69
N GLY A 279 -4.24 8.00 0.78
CA GLY A 279 -3.83 6.72 1.30
C GLY A 279 -4.23 5.50 0.47
N VAL A 280 -4.73 5.71 -0.75
CA VAL A 280 -4.94 4.63 -1.70
C VAL A 280 -3.58 4.08 -2.12
N ARG A 281 -3.45 2.75 -2.26
CA ARG A 281 -2.19 2.10 -2.67
C ARG A 281 -1.62 2.78 -3.92
N ARG A 282 -0.31 3.03 -3.93
CA ARG A 282 0.39 3.71 -5.04
C ARG A 282 0.07 3.10 -6.40
N ALA A 283 0.05 1.78 -6.51
CA ALA A 283 -0.32 1.06 -7.74
C ALA A 283 -1.74 1.39 -8.24
N VAL A 284 -2.70 1.58 -7.33
CA VAL A 284 -4.09 1.95 -7.66
C VAL A 284 -4.17 3.41 -8.10
N VAL A 285 -3.43 4.32 -7.43
CA VAL A 285 -3.34 5.73 -7.84
C VAL A 285 -2.65 5.86 -9.20
N ARG A 286 -1.60 5.08 -9.46
CA ARG A 286 -0.94 4.99 -10.76
C ARG A 286 -1.94 4.60 -11.83
N ALA A 287 -2.66 3.50 -11.63
CA ALA A 287 -3.68 3.04 -12.58
C ALA A 287 -4.74 4.13 -12.87
N LEU A 288 -5.12 4.89 -11.84
CA LEU A 288 -6.00 6.05 -11.99
C LEU A 288 -5.38 7.16 -12.85
N VAL A 289 -4.13 7.58 -12.56
CA VAL A 289 -3.44 8.63 -13.33
C VAL A 289 -3.18 8.20 -14.78
N GLU A 290 -2.88 6.92 -15.00
CA GLU A 290 -2.74 6.35 -16.34
C GLU A 290 -4.07 6.33 -17.09
N ALA A 291 -5.16 5.95 -16.43
CA ALA A 291 -6.50 6.04 -17.02
C ALA A 291 -6.87 7.49 -17.35
N ILE A 292 -6.52 8.46 -16.50
CA ILE A 292 -6.69 9.89 -16.81
C ILE A 292 -5.95 10.25 -18.10
N SER A 293 -4.68 9.85 -18.23
CA SER A 293 -3.87 10.10 -19.42
C SER A 293 -4.47 9.47 -20.68
N LYS A 294 -4.82 8.17 -20.63
CA LYS A 294 -5.47 7.44 -21.73
C LYS A 294 -6.78 8.10 -22.16
N ASN A 295 -7.59 8.57 -21.21
CA ASN A 295 -8.84 9.26 -21.50
C ASN A 295 -8.60 10.64 -22.13
N CYS A 296 -7.58 11.38 -21.69
CA CYS A 296 -7.20 12.65 -22.33
C CYS A 296 -6.77 12.46 -23.79
N GLU A 297 -6.01 11.39 -24.08
CA GLU A 297 -5.64 10.96 -25.43
C GLU A 297 -6.87 10.61 -26.28
N ARG A 298 -7.74 9.74 -25.77
CA ARG A 298 -8.95 9.29 -26.47
C ARG A 298 -9.89 10.46 -26.80
N LEU A 299 -10.07 11.39 -25.86
CA LEU A 299 -10.90 12.58 -26.01
C LEU A 299 -10.21 13.71 -26.79
N LYS A 300 -8.94 13.53 -27.17
CA LYS A 300 -8.12 14.52 -27.90
C LYS A 300 -8.10 15.89 -27.20
N LEU A 301 -7.91 15.87 -25.88
CA LEU A 301 -7.89 17.07 -25.05
C LEU A 301 -6.53 17.79 -25.12
N TRP A 302 -6.56 19.10 -24.88
CA TRP A 302 -5.44 20.01 -24.98
C TRP A 302 -5.29 20.85 -23.70
N GLY A 303 -4.06 21.24 -23.39
CA GLY A 303 -3.78 22.28 -22.41
C GLY A 303 -2.92 23.37 -23.02
N GLU A 304 -3.06 24.58 -22.50
CA GLU A 304 -2.22 25.73 -22.83
C GLU A 304 -0.86 25.63 -22.15
N VAL A 305 0.20 25.94 -22.91
CA VAL A 305 1.55 26.04 -22.36
C VAL A 305 1.60 27.21 -21.36
N GLY A 306 2.30 27.01 -20.22
CA GLY A 306 2.36 28.01 -19.14
C GLY A 306 1.17 27.96 -18.16
N HIS A 307 0.04 27.35 -18.53
CA HIS A 307 -1.11 27.19 -17.65
C HIS A 307 -1.15 25.84 -16.90
N GLU A 308 -0.05 25.06 -16.97
CA GLU A 308 0.10 23.76 -16.29
C GLU A 308 -0.26 23.78 -14.79
N PRO A 309 0.10 24.81 -13.98
CA PRO A 309 -0.26 24.83 -12.57
C PRO A 309 -1.77 24.74 -12.30
N ALA A 310 -2.61 25.35 -13.14
CA ALA A 310 -4.07 25.31 -12.98
C ALA A 310 -4.61 23.89 -13.25
N TYR A 311 -4.16 23.25 -14.34
CA TYR A 311 -4.52 21.87 -14.63
C TYR A 311 -4.07 20.90 -13.52
N LEU A 312 -2.90 21.14 -12.92
CA LEU A 312 -2.40 20.29 -11.83
C LEU A 312 -3.22 20.42 -10.55
N VAL A 313 -3.74 21.60 -10.23
CA VAL A 313 -4.65 21.79 -9.09
C VAL A 313 -5.92 20.96 -9.31
N GLU A 314 -6.55 21.10 -10.47
CA GLU A 314 -7.76 20.37 -10.83
C GLU A 314 -7.54 18.86 -10.87
N LEU A 315 -6.48 18.40 -11.53
CA LEU A 315 -6.12 16.97 -11.59
C LEU A 315 -5.85 16.36 -10.23
N THR A 316 -5.18 17.11 -9.35
CA THR A 316 -4.91 16.64 -7.98
C THR A 316 -6.22 16.54 -7.20
N ALA A 317 -7.10 17.53 -7.27
CA ALA A 317 -8.40 17.51 -6.60
C ALA A 317 -9.31 16.38 -7.14
N PHE A 318 -9.40 16.26 -8.46
CA PHE A 318 -10.18 15.22 -9.14
C PHE A 318 -9.64 13.82 -8.82
N GLY A 319 -8.33 13.60 -8.97
CA GLY A 319 -7.69 12.34 -8.67
C GLY A 319 -7.81 11.95 -7.19
N THR A 320 -7.69 12.91 -6.27
CA THR A 320 -7.92 12.70 -4.83
C THR A 320 -9.36 12.26 -4.57
N THR A 321 -10.33 12.90 -5.22
CA THR A 321 -11.76 12.57 -5.07
C THR A 321 -12.06 11.16 -5.56
N LEU A 322 -11.56 10.78 -6.75
CA LEU A 322 -11.74 9.44 -7.30
C LEU A 322 -11.07 8.38 -6.43
N ALA A 323 -9.83 8.62 -5.99
CA ALA A 323 -9.13 7.72 -5.09
C ALA A 323 -9.90 7.55 -3.76
N MET A 324 -10.44 8.62 -3.18
CA MET A 324 -11.27 8.51 -1.97
C MET A 324 -12.59 7.77 -2.20
N ASN A 325 -13.22 7.92 -3.38
CA ASN A 325 -14.38 7.13 -3.76
C ASN A 325 -14.03 5.64 -3.87
N PHE A 326 -12.89 5.32 -4.48
CA PHE A 326 -12.40 3.95 -4.56
C PHE A 326 -12.17 3.36 -3.17
N LEU A 327 -11.53 4.09 -2.27
CA LEU A 327 -11.29 3.63 -0.90
C LEU A 327 -12.60 3.37 -0.15
N THR A 328 -13.61 4.22 -0.34
CA THR A 328 -14.87 4.15 0.41
C THR A 328 -15.92 3.21 -0.19
N ARG A 329 -15.88 2.95 -1.51
CA ARG A 329 -16.91 2.22 -2.27
C ARG A 329 -16.36 1.03 -3.08
N GLY A 330 -15.06 0.96 -3.31
CA GLY A 330 -14.40 -0.03 -4.17
C GLY A 330 -14.49 0.28 -5.67
N THR A 331 -15.03 1.44 -6.04
CA THR A 331 -15.09 1.95 -7.42
C THR A 331 -14.80 3.46 -7.41
N PHE A 332 -14.15 3.97 -8.46
CA PHE A 332 -13.77 5.39 -8.53
C PHE A 332 -14.98 6.32 -8.75
N THR A 333 -16.01 5.82 -9.43
CA THR A 333 -17.14 6.62 -9.95
C THR A 333 -18.44 6.39 -9.20
N GLY A 334 -18.47 5.43 -8.27
CA GLY A 334 -19.59 5.21 -7.37
C GLY A 334 -20.85 4.59 -7.96
N ASP A 335 -20.86 4.21 -9.25
CA ASP A 335 -22.07 3.68 -9.88
C ASP A 335 -22.25 2.18 -9.61
N ARG A 336 -23.31 1.84 -8.87
CA ARG A 336 -23.92 0.52 -8.94
C ARG A 336 -24.99 0.65 -10.01
N GLY A 337 -24.70 0.12 -11.20
CA GLY A 337 -25.68 -0.06 -12.26
C GLY A 337 -26.97 -0.65 -11.68
N ARG A 338 -27.95 0.24 -11.50
CA ARG A 338 -29.31 -0.09 -11.11
C ARG A 338 -30.05 -0.44 -12.40
N THR A 339 -29.70 -1.56 -13.02
CA THR A 339 -30.54 -2.20 -14.03
C THR A 339 -31.36 -3.28 -13.32
N GLY A 340 -32.64 -2.99 -13.15
CA GLY A 340 -33.57 -3.90 -12.51
C GLY A 340 -33.79 -5.15 -13.35
N ALA A 341 -33.39 -6.29 -12.81
CA ALA A 341 -34.05 -7.55 -13.07
C ALA A 341 -34.85 -7.90 -11.82
N LYS A 342 -36.17 -7.79 -11.89
CA LYS A 342 -37.08 -8.37 -10.89
C LYS A 342 -36.88 -9.89 -10.93
N GLU A 343 -36.31 -10.46 -9.89
CA GLU A 343 -36.50 -11.89 -9.62
C GLU A 343 -37.97 -12.13 -9.22
N PRO A 344 -38.60 -13.20 -9.73
CA PRO A 344 -40.00 -13.49 -9.42
C PRO A 344 -40.11 -13.91 -7.96
N ARG A 345 -41.02 -13.26 -7.24
CA ARG A 345 -41.40 -13.66 -5.87
C ARG A 345 -41.97 -15.09 -5.92
N SER A 346 -41.24 -16.05 -5.36
CA SER A 346 -41.81 -17.36 -5.06
C SER A 346 -42.78 -17.20 -3.88
N ASN A 347 -44.03 -17.57 -4.14
CA ASN A 347 -45.10 -17.55 -3.18
C ASN A 347 -45.00 -18.85 -2.36
N GLY A 348 -44.40 -18.78 -1.18
CA GLY A 348 -44.25 -19.92 -0.26
C GLY A 348 -44.78 -19.57 1.12
N LYS A 349 -46.03 -19.98 1.39
CA LYS A 349 -46.71 -19.90 2.70
C LYS A 349 -45.79 -20.36 3.84
N ARG A 350 -45.61 -19.52 4.87
CA ARG A 350 -45.24 -19.99 6.22
C ARG A 350 -46.52 -20.21 7.03
N PRO A 351 -46.65 -21.31 7.80
CA PRO A 351 -47.77 -21.51 8.69
C PRO A 351 -47.65 -20.59 9.93
N ARG A 352 -48.81 -20.18 10.46
CA ARG A 352 -48.95 -19.36 11.67
C ARG A 352 -48.52 -20.16 12.91
N PRO A 353 -47.95 -19.52 13.95
CA PRO A 353 -47.75 -20.15 15.24
C PRO A 353 -49.08 -20.20 16.01
N GLU A 354 -49.47 -21.38 16.48
CA GLU A 354 -50.54 -21.53 17.47
C GLU A 354 -50.04 -21.07 18.84
N GLY A 355 -50.82 -20.20 19.49
CA GLY A 355 -50.57 -19.73 20.84
C GLY A 355 -50.93 -20.77 21.91
N PRO A 356 -50.55 -20.54 23.18
CA PRO A 356 -50.69 -21.51 24.25
C PRO A 356 -52.15 -21.61 24.70
N LYS A 357 -52.65 -22.84 24.85
CA LYS A 357 -53.89 -23.12 25.60
C LYS A 357 -53.55 -23.49 27.04
N SER A 358 -54.10 -22.71 27.95
CA SER A 358 -54.16 -22.93 29.39
C SER A 358 -55.17 -24.03 29.77
N GLU A 359 -54.73 -24.87 30.71
CA GLU A 359 -55.44 -25.40 31.89
C GLU A 359 -56.61 -26.40 31.82
N ALA A 360 -56.62 -27.21 32.89
CA ALA A 360 -57.71 -27.93 33.55
C ALA A 360 -58.03 -29.37 33.07
N ASN A 361 -57.43 -30.38 33.72
CA ASN A 361 -57.95 -31.05 34.93
C ASN A 361 -57.01 -32.18 35.36
#